data_AF-A0A645II59-F1
#
_entry.id   AF-A0A645II59-F1
#
_cell.length_a   1.000
_cell.length_b   1.000
_cell.length_c   1.000
_cell.angle_alpha   90.00
_cell.angle_beta   90.00
_cell.angle_gamma   90.00
#
_symmetry.space_group_name_H-M   'P 1'
#
loop_
_entity.id
_entity.type
_entity.pdbx_description
1 polymer ?
#
loop_
_entity_poly.entity_id
_entity_poly.type
_entity_poly.pdbx_seq_one_letter_code
_entity_poly.pdbx_strand_id
1 'polypeptide(L)'
;MLVHLLPNIAGTILIAFTFGVAGAILAESGLSFLGFGVQPPTASWGGMLRTAFSDPLSYWHLTLFPGLMLFWAVAGFNFLGEGLRKALDPRHS
;
A
#
# COMPACT_ATOMS: atom_id res chain seq x y z
N MET A 1 31.62 5.19 -12.00
CA MET A 1 30.61 4.12 -12.20
C MET A 1 29.29 4.42 -11.50
N LEU A 2 29.25 4.73 -10.20
CA LEU A 2 28.01 5.09 -9.49
C LEU A 2 27.25 6.27 -10.15
N VAL A 3 27.95 7.31 -10.60
CA VAL A 3 27.34 8.53 -11.19
C VAL A 3 26.64 8.29 -12.54
N HIS A 4 27.00 7.24 -13.29
CA HIS A 4 26.40 6.95 -14.60
C HIS A 4 25.33 5.84 -14.54
N LEU A 5 25.48 4.87 -13.64
CA LEU A 5 24.48 3.82 -13.43
C LEU A 5 23.25 4.34 -12.68
N LEU A 6 23.45 5.17 -11.64
CA LEU A 6 22.34 5.69 -10.81
C LEU A 6 21.22 6.35 -11.62
N PRO A 7 21.47 7.35 -12.48
CA PRO A 7 20.38 8.02 -13.20
C PRO A 7 19.60 7.09 -14.12
N ASN A 8 20.25 6.04 -14.66
CA ASN A 8 19.63 5.11 -15.60
C ASN A 8 18.74 4.05 -14.90
N ILE A 9 19.06 3.69 -13.65
CA ILE A 9 18.28 2.72 -12.86
C ILE A 9 17.36 3.38 -11.82
N ALA A 10 17.59 4.65 -11.48
CA ALA A 10 16.80 5.37 -10.49
C ALA A 10 15.31 5.37 -10.84
N GLY A 11 14.97 5.51 -12.13
CA GLY A 11 13.59 5.41 -12.60
C GLY A 11 12.95 4.05 -12.28
N THR A 12 13.63 2.96 -12.63
CA THR A 12 13.19 1.59 -12.33
C THR A 12 13.06 1.34 -10.83
N ILE A 13 14.01 1.84 -10.03
CA ILE A 13 13.97 1.72 -8.55
C ILE A 13 12.75 2.46 -8.00
N LEU A 14 12.46 3.67 -8.48
CA LEU A 14 11.36 4.48 -7.97
C LEU A 14 10.00 3.88 -8.34
N ILE A 15 9.87 3.31 -9.54
CA ILE A 15 8.71 2.51 -9.94
C ILE A 15 8.54 1.30 -9.01
N ALA A 16 9.60 0.50 -8.84
CA ALA A 16 9.58 -0.69 -7.98
C ALA A 16 9.26 -0.35 -6.52
N PHE A 17 9.81 0.76 -6.01
CA PHE A 17 9.51 1.26 -4.67
C PHE A 17 8.03 1.57 -4.49
N THR A 18 7.40 2.19 -5.49
CA THR A 18 5.98 2.54 -5.41
C THR A 18 5.08 1.31 -5.26
N PHE A 19 5.34 0.27 -6.07
CA PHE A 19 4.64 -1.01 -5.94
C PHE A 19 4.99 -1.74 -4.64
N GLY A 20 6.25 -1.65 -4.20
CA GLY A 20 6.71 -2.20 -2.93
C GLY A 20 5.98 -1.62 -1.72
N VAL A 21 5.77 -0.29 -1.70
CA VAL A 21 5.00 0.39 -0.64
C VAL A 21 3.55 -0.10 -0.62
N ALA A 22 2.90 -0.20 -1.78
CA ALA A 22 1.54 -0.74 -1.87
C ALA A 22 1.45 -2.17 -1.30
N GLY A 23 2.43 -3.03 -1.64
CA GLY A 23 2.54 -4.37 -1.09
C GLY A 23 2.80 -4.39 0.42
N ALA A 24 3.65 -3.51 0.92
CA ALA A 24 3.96 -3.40 2.35
C ALA A 24 2.73 -2.98 3.17
N ILE A 25 1.92 -2.04 2.67
CA ILE A 25 0.67 -1.63 3.32
C ILE A 25 -0.29 -2.83 3.45
N LEU A 26 -0.47 -3.59 2.37
CA LEU A 26 -1.32 -4.78 2.39
C LEU A 26 -0.78 -5.85 3.34
N ALA A 27 0.54 -6.06 3.35
CA ALA A 27 1.18 -7.05 4.22
C ALA A 27 1.05 -6.67 5.70
N GLU A 28 1.31 -5.41 6.05
CA GLU A 28 1.14 -4.90 7.42
C GLU A 28 -0.31 -5.02 7.86
N SER A 29 -1.27 -4.61 7.03
CA SER A 29 -2.68 -4.70 7.36
C SER A 29 -3.18 -6.15 7.46
N GLY A 30 -2.65 -7.05 6.63
CA GLY A 30 -2.89 -8.50 6.76
C GLY A 30 -2.35 -9.07 8.07
N LEU A 31 -1.12 -8.71 8.46
CA LEU A 31 -0.56 -9.11 9.76
C LEU A 31 -1.38 -8.54 10.92
N SER A 32 -1.80 -7.28 10.83
CA SER A 32 -2.60 -6.63 11.86
C SER A 32 -3.99 -7.25 11.96
N PHE A 33 -4.56 -7.71 10.85
CA PHE A 33 -5.79 -8.49 10.84
C PHE A 33 -5.63 -9.85 11.51
N LEU A 34 -4.51 -10.54 11.29
CA LEU A 34 -4.16 -11.80 11.96
C LEU A 34 -3.78 -11.60 13.45
N GLY A 35 -3.59 -10.36 13.89
CA GLY A 35 -3.28 -10.00 15.27
C GLY A 35 -1.80 -9.82 15.60
N PHE A 36 -0.93 -9.88 14.60
CA PHE A 36 0.52 -9.64 14.72
C PHE A 36 0.95 -8.20 14.43
N GLY A 37 -0.01 -7.32 14.12
CA GLY A 37 0.28 -5.92 13.85
C GLY A 37 0.18 -5.03 15.08
N VAL A 38 -0.05 -3.74 14.82
CA VAL A 38 -0.10 -2.70 15.86
C VAL A 38 -1.20 -3.01 16.87
N GLN A 39 -0.82 -3.03 18.16
CA GLN A 39 -1.75 -3.29 19.26
C GLN A 39 -2.49 -1.99 19.65
N PRO A 40 -3.75 -2.10 20.14
CA PRO A 40 -4.45 -0.97 20.76
C PRO A 40 -3.58 -0.32 21.86
N PRO A 41 -3.62 1.02 22.05
CA PRO A 41 -4.62 1.98 21.58
C PRO A 41 -4.37 2.57 20.19
N THR A 42 -3.26 2.23 19.55
CA THR A 42 -2.91 2.81 18.25
C THR A 42 -3.78 2.21 17.15
N ALA A 43 -4.44 3.07 16.39
CA ALA A 43 -5.33 2.69 15.30
C ALA A 43 -4.55 2.14 14.09
N SER A 44 -4.83 0.89 13.69
CA SER A 44 -4.40 0.31 12.40
C SER A 44 -5.60 -0.17 11.58
N TRP A 45 -5.52 -0.03 10.25
CA TRP A 45 -6.63 -0.42 9.37
C TRP A 45 -6.89 -1.93 9.40
N GLY A 46 -5.84 -2.75 9.41
CA GLY A 46 -5.98 -4.21 9.58
C GLY A 46 -6.55 -4.61 10.94
N GLY A 47 -6.19 -3.90 12.02
CA GLY A 47 -6.76 -4.12 13.35
C GLY A 47 -8.25 -3.76 13.41
N MET A 48 -8.67 -2.66 12.78
CA MET A 48 -10.09 -2.29 12.69
C MET A 48 -10.91 -3.34 11.93
N LEU A 49 -10.37 -3.87 10.83
CA LEU A 49 -11.01 -4.96 10.09
C LEU A 49 -11.16 -6.23 10.95
N ARG A 50 -10.19 -6.52 11.81
CA ARG A 50 -10.26 -7.65 12.75
C ARG A 50 -11.38 -7.46 13.77
N THR A 51 -11.50 -6.26 14.35
CA THR A 51 -12.60 -5.92 15.28
C THR A 51 -13.94 -6.04 14.58
N ALA A 52 -14.04 -5.55 13.35
CA ALA A 52 -15.26 -5.68 12.55
C ALA A 52 -15.62 -7.14 12.27
N PHE A 53 -14.63 -8.00 12.05
CA PHE A 53 -14.84 -9.43 11.82
C PHE A 53 -15.41 -10.16 13.05
N SER A 54 -15.11 -9.71 14.27
CA SER A 54 -15.63 -10.32 15.50
C SER A 54 -17.12 -10.06 15.73
N ASP A 55 -17.63 -8.91 15.29
CA ASP A 55 -19.06 -8.59 15.34
C ASP A 55 -19.45 -7.71 14.12
N PRO A 56 -19.71 -8.34 12.97
CA PRO A 56 -19.89 -7.63 11.70
C PRO A 56 -21.13 -6.74 11.63
N LEU A 57 -22.17 -7.09 12.38
CA LEU A 57 -23.43 -6.33 12.38
C LEU A 57 -23.30 -5.08 13.26
N SER A 58 -22.63 -5.19 14.40
CA SER A 58 -22.40 -4.05 15.30
C SER A 58 -21.34 -3.09 14.75
N TYR A 59 -20.29 -3.62 14.10
CA TYR A 59 -19.14 -2.85 13.62
C TYR A 59 -19.04 -2.74 12.10
N TRP A 60 -20.16 -2.73 11.37
CA TRP A 60 -20.17 -2.63 9.90
C TRP A 60 -19.33 -1.46 9.35
N HIS A 61 -19.28 -0.35 10.08
CA HIS A 61 -18.50 0.85 9.73
C HIS A 61 -16.99 0.58 9.77
N LEU A 62 -16.51 -0.25 10.71
CA LEU A 62 -15.11 -0.66 10.82
C LEU A 62 -14.69 -1.63 9.70
N THR A 63 -15.64 -2.20 8.96
CA THR A 63 -15.34 -2.92 7.71
C THR A 63 -15.21 -1.95 6.54
N LEU A 64 -16.19 -1.06 6.37
CA LEU A 64 -16.31 -0.23 5.18
C LEU A 64 -15.22 0.84 5.10
N PHE A 65 -15.02 1.62 6.16
CA PHE A 65 -14.08 2.75 6.12
C PHE A 65 -12.61 2.30 5.96
N PRO A 66 -12.08 1.36 6.78
CA PRO A 66 -10.71 0.90 6.64
C PRO A 66 -10.49 0.14 5.32
N GLY A 67 -11.49 -0.60 4.85
CA GLY A 67 -11.44 -1.28 3.54
C GLY A 67 -11.33 -0.29 2.38
N LEU A 68 -12.12 0.79 2.39
CA LEU A 68 -12.03 1.84 1.39
C LEU A 68 -10.71 2.61 1.48
N MET A 69 -10.24 2.92 2.69
CA MET A 69 -8.95 3.59 2.88
C MET A 69 -7.79 2.75 2.32
N LEU A 70 -7.76 1.45 2.60
CA LEU A 70 -6.79 0.52 2.04
C LEU A 70 -6.87 0.46 0.51
N PHE A 71 -8.09 0.36 -0.03
CA PHE A 71 -8.30 0.36 -1.47
C PHE A 71 -7.73 1.62 -2.11
N TRP A 72 -8.06 2.81 -1.60
CA TRP A 72 -7.59 4.08 -2.15
C TRP A 72 -6.09 4.26 -2.00
N ALA A 73 -5.51 3.88 -0.86
CA ALA A 73 -4.06 3.95 -0.66
C ALA A 73 -3.32 3.08 -1.68
N VAL A 74 -3.72 1.80 -1.78
CA VAL A 74 -3.09 0.84 -2.68
C VAL A 74 -3.32 1.22 -4.15
N ALA A 75 -4.54 1.63 -4.52
CA ALA A 75 -4.84 2.12 -5.86
C ALA A 75 -4.01 3.37 -6.21
N GLY A 76 -3.91 4.32 -5.27
CA GLY A 76 -3.11 5.54 -5.45
C GLY A 76 -1.64 5.25 -5.70
N PHE A 77 -1.02 4.37 -4.90
CA PHE A 77 0.37 3.95 -5.13
C PHE A 77 0.52 3.17 -6.44
N ASN A 78 -0.39 2.26 -6.78
CA ASN A 78 -0.33 1.54 -8.04
C ASN A 78 -0.45 2.47 -9.26
N PHE A 79 -1.38 3.44 -9.23
CA PHE A 79 -1.53 4.43 -10.30
C PHE A 79 -0.34 5.39 -10.38
N LEU A 80 0.24 5.78 -9.25
CA LEU A 80 1.46 6.58 -9.22
C LEU A 80 2.63 5.80 -9.83
N GLY A 81 2.78 4.53 -9.50
CA GLY A 81 3.82 3.66 -10.05
C GLY A 81 3.67 3.48 -11.56
N GLU A 82 2.44 3.27 -12.04
CA GLU A 82 2.16 3.16 -13.48
C GLU A 82 2.32 4.49 -14.22
N GLY A 83 1.91 5.61 -13.62
CA GLY A 83 2.09 6.95 -14.20
C GLY A 83 3.58 7.32 -14.30
N LEU A 84 4.34 7.02 -13.26
CA LEU A 84 5.80 7.19 -13.26
C LEU A 84 6.47 6.30 -14.29
N ARG A 85 6.05 5.03 -14.39
CA ARG A 85 6.54 4.10 -15.41
C ARG A 85 6.32 4.66 -16.81
N LYS A 86 5.12 5.18 -17.09
CA LYS A 86 4.82 5.82 -18.38
C LYS A 86 5.65 7.07 -18.65
N ALA A 87 5.88 7.91 -17.63
CA ALA A 87 6.67 9.12 -17.76
C ALA A 87 8.17 8.85 -17.97
N LEU A 88 8.68 7.74 -17.44
CA LEU A 88 10.09 7.38 -17.49
C LEU A 88 10.43 6.35 -18.59
N ASP A 89 9.44 5.76 -19.26
CA ASP A 89 9.68 4.85 -20.37
C ASP A 89 10.16 5.63 -21.61
N PRO A 90 11.44 5.49 -22.04
CA PRO A 90 11.98 6.25 -23.16
C PRO A 90 11.44 5.78 -24.53
N ARG A 91 10.64 4.70 -24.56
CA ARG A 91 10.26 3.99 -25.80
C ARG A 91 9.07 4.59 -26.58
N HIS A 92 8.81 5.89 -26.43
CA HIS A 92 7.82 6.61 -27.23
C HIS A 92 8.40 7.81 -28.01
N SER A 93 9.67 7.75 -28.43
CA SER A 93 10.22 8.66 -29.43
C SER A 93 10.71 7.92 -30.66
#